data_AF-A0A4D6HJ95-F1
#
_entry.id   AF-A0A4D6HJ95-F1
#
_cell.length_a   1.000
_cell.length_b   1.000
_cell.length_c   1.000
_cell.angle_alpha   90.00
_cell.angle_beta   90.00
_cell.angle_gamma   90.00
#
_symmetry.space_group_name_H-M   'P 1'
#
loop_
_entity.id
_entity.type
_entity.pdbx_description
1 polymer ?
#
loop_
_entity_poly.entity_id
_entity_poly.type
_entity_poly.pdbx_seq_one_letter_code
_entity_poly.pdbx_strand_id
1 'polypeptide(L)'
;MDGQPVTRMQAAIGLVSVVVLVAVVALFVGTPWVDTSAAADDRVVVESVSGDATVTIRYTDGSGSSQTVVADTDPGLSSAVDGWAIVERSALPSPLQAVSRTPGSSVVGFGEWALVGASTNATVSIGEATLTVVAPAGRNVDPTRKAGFLRQFVDPYALDPDTPERVVLVAAPRGLSHEGAMYGDDRGYVTIEAFWDGDVGSVWIHEYLHARQNFRLDPEMTWFREASAEYLSYRIMEEQYGEVSETDLQARLEAFPAHEGVALANQTTWRGTSANYHVGARLLGAVDAEIRADTGGQDTLIDVFRAMNRLDRPITVETFVDLVEQRTGDDESWIAASISGDRTVESRGPS
;
A
#
# COMPACT_ATOMS: atom_id res chain seq x y z
N MET A 1 -7.85 2.14 -62.31
CA MET A 1 -6.44 2.29 -61.89
C MET A 1 -6.33 3.58 -61.09
N ASP A 2 -7.14 3.76 -60.05
CA ASP A 2 -7.06 3.14 -58.71
C ASP A 2 -5.84 3.62 -57.92
N GLY A 3 -6.12 4.36 -56.85
CA GLY A 3 -5.13 4.87 -55.91
C GLY A 3 -5.68 5.98 -55.00
N GLN A 4 -6.77 5.69 -54.29
CA GLN A 4 -7.21 6.51 -53.14
C GLN A 4 -6.37 6.12 -51.92
N PRO A 5 -5.83 7.08 -51.13
CA PRO A 5 -5.20 6.75 -49.85
C PRO A 5 -6.28 6.50 -48.80
N VAL A 6 -6.27 5.29 -48.24
CA VAL A 6 -7.15 4.90 -47.13
C VAL A 6 -6.61 5.53 -45.85
N THR A 7 -7.28 6.57 -45.36
CA THR A 7 -7.12 7.09 -44.00
C THR A 7 -7.58 6.02 -43.02
N ARG A 8 -6.63 5.40 -42.31
CA ARG A 8 -6.93 4.56 -41.16
C ARG A 8 -7.35 5.45 -39.99
N MET A 9 -8.64 5.64 -39.85
CA MET A 9 -9.25 6.18 -38.64
C MET A 9 -9.15 5.07 -37.57
N GLN A 10 -8.12 5.11 -36.73
CA GLN A 10 -8.12 4.31 -35.50
C GLN A 10 -9.12 4.95 -34.55
N ALA A 11 -10.29 4.33 -34.44
CA ALA A 11 -11.20 4.58 -33.35
C ALA A 11 -10.53 4.09 -32.06
N ALA A 12 -10.01 5.03 -31.27
CA ALA A 12 -9.66 4.78 -29.88
C ALA A 12 -10.98 4.55 -29.12
N ILE A 13 -11.36 3.29 -28.98
CA ILE A 13 -12.36 2.89 -28.00
C ILE A 13 -11.63 2.94 -26.66
N GLY A 14 -11.72 4.08 -25.98
CA GLY A 14 -11.32 4.21 -24.59
C GLY A 14 -12.23 3.30 -23.76
N LEU A 15 -11.77 2.09 -23.47
CA LEU A 15 -12.37 1.24 -22.47
C LEU A 15 -11.96 1.82 -21.12
N VAL A 16 -12.80 2.70 -20.56
CA VAL A 16 -12.68 3.11 -19.17
C VAL A 16 -12.93 1.86 -18.33
N SER A 17 -11.86 1.18 -17.96
CA SER A 17 -11.91 0.07 -17.02
C SER A 17 -12.10 0.71 -15.65
N VAL A 18 -13.33 0.67 -15.15
CA VAL A 18 -13.62 1.03 -13.77
C VAL A 18 -13.03 -0.07 -12.90
N VAL A 19 -11.76 0.09 -12.52
CA VAL A 19 -11.13 -0.71 -11.48
C VAL A 19 -11.71 -0.23 -10.16
N VAL A 20 -12.69 -0.99 -9.64
CA VAL A 20 -13.21 -0.77 -8.29
C VAL A 20 -12.20 -1.41 -7.34
N LEU A 21 -11.26 -0.60 -6.84
CA LEU A 21 -10.39 -0.99 -5.74
C LEU A 21 -11.29 -1.14 -4.49
N VAL A 22 -11.80 -2.34 -4.23
CA VAL A 22 -12.50 -2.64 -2.96
C VAL A 22 -11.44 -3.02 -1.94
N ALA A 23 -10.67 -2.04 -1.50
CA ALA A 23 -9.95 -2.12 -0.23
C ALA A 23 -10.94 -1.70 0.86
N VAL A 24 -11.58 -2.69 1.51
CA VAL A 24 -12.24 -2.42 2.78
C VAL A 24 -11.14 -2.47 3.81
N VAL A 25 -10.75 -1.32 4.37
CA VAL A 25 -9.88 -1.30 5.55
C VAL A 25 -10.52 -2.18 6.60
N ALA A 26 -9.84 -3.27 6.96
CA ALA A 26 -9.95 -3.76 8.31
C ALA A 26 -9.47 -2.61 9.20
N LEU A 27 -10.42 -1.80 9.67
CA LEU A 27 -10.21 -0.76 10.68
C LEU A 27 -9.77 -1.49 11.95
N PHE A 28 -8.53 -1.96 11.97
CA PHE A 28 -7.88 -2.33 13.20
C PHE A 28 -7.59 -1.01 13.92
N VAL A 29 -8.60 -0.57 14.67
CA VAL A 29 -8.37 -0.01 16.01
C VAL A 29 -7.85 -1.16 16.87
N GLY A 30 -6.73 -1.76 16.45
CA GLY A 30 -6.07 -2.83 17.16
C GLY A 30 -5.34 -2.17 18.30
N THR A 31 -5.62 -2.61 19.51
CA THR A 31 -4.67 -2.52 20.62
C THR A 31 -3.25 -2.78 20.08
N PRO A 32 -2.22 -2.02 20.50
CA PRO A 32 -0.86 -2.29 20.07
C PRO A 32 -0.62 -3.78 20.24
N TRP A 33 -0.39 -4.48 19.13
CA TRP A 33 -0.03 -5.88 19.17
C TRP A 33 1.30 -5.92 19.92
N VAL A 34 1.23 -6.31 21.19
CA VAL A 34 2.44 -6.66 21.92
C VAL A 34 2.94 -7.92 21.24
N ASP A 35 4.10 -7.81 20.57
CA ASP A 35 4.84 -8.93 20.05
C ASP A 35 5.22 -9.83 21.24
N THR A 36 4.30 -10.71 21.60
CA THR A 36 4.51 -11.79 22.56
C THR A 36 5.06 -13.03 21.86
N SER A 37 5.30 -12.95 20.54
CA SER A 37 6.00 -14.01 19.82
C SER A 37 7.46 -13.98 20.25
N ALA A 38 7.93 -15.12 20.78
CA ALA A 38 9.34 -15.33 21.00
C ALA A 38 10.09 -14.98 19.72
N ALA A 39 11.26 -14.35 19.84
CA ALA A 39 12.14 -14.08 18.71
C ALA A 39 12.17 -15.30 17.79
N ALA A 40 11.89 -15.11 16.50
CA ALA A 40 11.89 -16.20 15.54
C ALA A 40 13.15 -17.04 15.71
N ASP A 41 12.94 -18.34 15.89
CA ASP A 41 14.05 -19.26 15.88
C ASP A 41 14.43 -19.45 14.41
N ASP A 42 15.43 -18.68 13.95
CA ASP A 42 16.01 -18.77 12.60
C ASP A 42 16.54 -20.19 12.27
N ARG A 43 16.41 -21.14 13.21
CA ARG A 43 16.67 -22.57 13.04
C ARG A 43 15.50 -23.36 12.45
N VAL A 44 14.30 -22.78 12.35
CA VAL A 44 13.16 -23.47 11.73
C VAL A 44 13.32 -23.46 10.21
N VAL A 45 13.32 -24.64 9.60
CA VAL A 45 13.48 -24.81 8.14
C VAL A 45 12.33 -25.64 7.60
N VAL A 46 11.57 -25.10 6.66
CA VAL A 46 10.54 -25.89 5.97
C VAL A 46 11.23 -26.80 4.96
N GLU A 47 11.00 -28.09 5.11
CA GLU A 47 11.57 -29.15 4.27
C GLU A 47 10.74 -29.34 3.00
N SER A 48 9.41 -29.32 3.12
CA SER A 48 8.48 -29.47 2.01
C SER A 48 7.09 -28.97 2.34
N VAL A 49 6.39 -28.45 1.33
CA VAL A 49 4.94 -28.21 1.35
C VAL A 49 4.31 -29.04 0.25
N SER A 50 3.20 -29.72 0.53
CA SER A 50 2.49 -30.59 -0.42
C SER A 50 0.98 -30.54 -0.19
N GLY A 51 0.19 -30.86 -1.21
CA GLY A 51 -1.26 -30.65 -1.20
C GLY A 51 -1.63 -29.21 -1.58
N ASP A 52 -2.90 -28.99 -1.95
CA ASP A 52 -3.39 -27.70 -2.43
C ASP A 52 -4.45 -27.09 -1.48
N ALA A 53 -5.58 -27.76 -1.26
CA ALA A 53 -6.59 -27.28 -0.30
C ALA A 53 -6.24 -27.60 1.16
N THR A 54 -5.72 -28.80 1.39
CA THR A 54 -5.21 -29.26 2.68
C THR A 54 -3.72 -29.51 2.50
N VAL A 55 -2.92 -28.59 3.05
CA VAL A 55 -1.47 -28.58 2.88
C VAL A 55 -0.80 -29.31 4.02
N THR A 56 0.13 -30.20 3.67
CA THR A 56 1.04 -30.84 4.63
C THR A 56 2.38 -30.13 4.57
N ILE A 57 2.76 -29.51 5.69
CA ILE A 57 4.01 -28.78 5.86
C ILE A 57 4.93 -29.64 6.74
N ARG A 58 6.06 -30.04 6.17
CA ARG A 58 7.13 -30.71 6.90
C ARG A 58 8.24 -29.72 7.20
N TYR A 59 8.72 -29.68 8.43
CA TYR A 59 9.75 -28.73 8.84
C TYR A 59 10.67 -29.32 9.90
N THR A 60 11.91 -28.86 9.94
CA THR A 60 12.84 -29.12 11.04
C THR A 60 12.68 -28.02 12.08
N ASP A 61 12.43 -28.38 13.34
CA ASP A 61 12.32 -27.43 14.45
C ASP A 61 13.69 -27.00 15.01
N GLY A 62 13.69 -26.08 15.98
CA GLY A 62 14.90 -25.56 16.62
C GLY A 62 15.77 -26.60 17.36
N SER A 63 15.24 -27.80 17.60
CA SER A 63 15.98 -28.94 18.16
C SER A 63 16.67 -29.80 17.09
N GLY A 64 16.40 -29.54 15.81
CA GLY A 64 16.83 -30.38 14.70
C GLY A 64 15.90 -31.57 14.44
N SER A 65 14.70 -31.61 15.03
CA SER A 65 13.74 -32.69 14.85
C SER A 65 12.77 -32.38 13.71
N SER A 66 12.51 -33.36 12.85
CA SER A 66 11.53 -33.23 11.76
C SER A 66 10.11 -33.37 12.30
N GLN A 67 9.28 -32.39 12.01
CA GLN A 67 7.89 -32.25 12.43
C GLN A 67 6.97 -32.19 11.21
N THR A 68 5.67 -32.39 11.42
CA THR A 68 4.66 -32.27 10.37
C THR A 68 3.43 -31.58 10.92
N VAL A 69 2.90 -30.62 10.17
CA VAL A 69 1.60 -29.99 10.43
C VAL A 69 0.74 -30.04 9.18
N VAL A 70 -0.57 -30.15 9.38
CA VAL A 70 -1.57 -30.03 8.34
C VAL A 70 -2.35 -28.74 8.58
N ALA A 71 -2.52 -27.94 7.54
CA ALA A 71 -3.32 -26.72 7.55
C ALA A 71 -4.20 -26.68 6.31
N ASP A 72 -5.35 -26.03 6.41
CA ASP A 72 -6.21 -25.79 5.26
C ASP A 72 -5.96 -24.39 4.68
N THR A 73 -6.12 -24.25 3.36
CA THR A 73 -6.07 -22.97 2.65
C THR A 73 -6.93 -23.01 1.38
N ASP A 74 -7.18 -21.86 0.77
CA ASP A 74 -7.78 -21.79 -0.55
C ASP A 74 -6.82 -22.42 -1.58
N PRO A 75 -7.29 -23.29 -2.50
CA PRO A 75 -6.45 -23.83 -3.57
C PRO A 75 -5.70 -22.76 -4.39
N GLY A 76 -6.23 -21.54 -4.54
CA GLY A 76 -5.55 -20.43 -5.21
C GLY A 76 -4.39 -19.82 -4.42
N LEU A 77 -4.25 -20.15 -3.14
CA LEU A 77 -3.22 -19.69 -2.21
C LEU A 77 -2.15 -20.77 -1.95
N SER A 78 -2.03 -21.76 -2.83
CA SER A 78 -1.01 -22.81 -2.72
C SER A 78 -0.53 -23.31 -4.08
N SER A 79 0.61 -24.00 -4.08
CA SER A 79 1.08 -24.80 -5.21
C SER A 79 1.85 -26.00 -4.68
N ALA A 80 1.27 -27.20 -4.74
CA ALA A 80 2.01 -28.42 -4.42
C ALA A 80 3.18 -28.68 -5.40
N VAL A 81 3.04 -28.21 -6.64
CA VAL A 81 4.08 -28.36 -7.68
C VAL A 81 5.30 -27.51 -7.36
N ASP A 82 5.08 -26.27 -6.93
CA ASP A 82 6.15 -25.33 -6.60
C ASP A 82 6.55 -25.38 -5.13
N GLY A 83 5.81 -26.11 -4.29
CA GLY A 83 6.15 -26.40 -2.90
C GLY A 83 5.94 -25.21 -1.96
N TRP A 84 4.83 -24.48 -2.09
CA TRP A 84 4.48 -23.38 -1.20
C TRP A 84 2.98 -23.29 -0.89
N ALA A 85 2.64 -22.62 0.22
CA ALA A 85 1.27 -22.28 0.59
C ALA A 85 1.23 -20.97 1.40
N ILE A 86 0.18 -20.18 1.22
CA ILE A 86 -0.20 -19.09 2.12
C ILE A 86 -1.33 -19.63 3.00
N VAL A 87 -1.14 -19.58 4.32
CA VAL A 87 -2.09 -20.10 5.31
C VAL A 87 -2.35 -19.07 6.41
N GLU A 88 -3.45 -19.21 7.14
CA GLU A 88 -3.63 -18.45 8.37
C GLU A 88 -2.54 -18.84 9.39
N ARG A 89 -1.92 -17.84 10.03
CA ARG A 89 -0.91 -18.05 11.08
C ARG A 89 -1.49 -18.80 12.27
N SER A 90 -2.76 -18.58 12.58
CA SER A 90 -3.49 -19.27 13.65
C SER A 90 -3.49 -20.81 13.49
N ALA A 91 -3.41 -21.30 12.25
CA ALA A 91 -3.37 -22.72 11.91
C ALA A 91 -1.97 -23.35 12.04
N LEU A 92 -0.92 -22.54 12.20
CA LEU A 92 0.46 -23.00 12.31
C LEU A 92 0.87 -23.23 13.77
N PRO A 93 1.82 -24.14 14.06
CA PRO A 93 2.40 -24.27 15.39
C PRO A 93 3.31 -23.09 15.69
N SER A 94 3.53 -22.78 16.98
CA SER A 94 4.34 -21.62 17.41
C SER A 94 5.69 -21.43 16.69
N PRO A 95 6.47 -22.49 16.37
CA PRO A 95 7.72 -22.33 15.62
C PRO A 95 7.56 -21.73 14.22
N LEU A 96 6.42 -21.99 13.56
CA LEU A 96 6.09 -21.47 12.23
C LEU A 96 5.23 -20.19 12.30
N GLN A 97 4.66 -19.86 13.46
CA GLN A 97 4.00 -18.56 13.67
C GLN A 97 5.00 -17.42 13.82
N ALA A 98 6.21 -17.73 14.28
CA ALA A 98 7.24 -16.75 14.58
C ALA A 98 7.75 -16.12 13.28
N VAL A 99 7.72 -14.79 13.25
CA VAL A 99 8.05 -14.01 12.07
C VAL A 99 9.56 -13.93 11.96
N SER A 100 10.16 -14.70 11.04
CA SER A 100 11.58 -14.58 10.74
C SER A 100 11.95 -13.12 10.51
N ARG A 101 12.98 -12.66 11.21
CA ARG A 101 13.53 -11.30 11.03
C ARG A 101 14.28 -11.16 9.72
N THR A 102 14.60 -12.28 9.07
CA THR A 102 15.35 -12.35 7.82
C THR A 102 14.40 -12.78 6.68
N PRO A 103 14.03 -11.86 5.79
CA PRO A 103 13.33 -12.19 4.55
C PRO A 103 14.20 -13.16 3.72
N GLY A 104 13.80 -14.43 3.63
CA GLY A 104 14.63 -15.52 3.10
C GLY A 104 14.49 -16.83 3.88
N SER A 105 13.85 -16.78 5.05
CA SER A 105 13.30 -17.96 5.70
C SER A 105 12.23 -18.63 4.83
N SER A 106 12.05 -19.94 5.04
CA SER A 106 10.97 -20.71 4.44
C SER A 106 9.58 -20.35 4.97
N VAL A 107 9.48 -19.33 5.84
CA VAL A 107 8.24 -18.81 6.42
C VAL A 107 8.31 -17.29 6.47
N VAL A 108 7.35 -16.62 5.86
CA VAL A 108 7.22 -15.16 5.86
C VAL A 108 5.81 -14.81 6.37
N GLY A 109 5.73 -14.33 7.60
CA GLY A 109 4.49 -13.82 8.18
C GLY A 109 4.18 -12.40 7.71
N PHE A 110 2.91 -12.10 7.50
CA PHE A 110 2.36 -10.77 7.19
C PHE A 110 0.91 -10.70 7.71
N GLY A 111 0.67 -9.88 8.74
CA GLY A 111 -0.63 -9.82 9.40
C GLY A 111 -1.06 -11.18 9.97
N GLU A 112 -2.27 -11.60 9.61
CA GLU A 112 -2.84 -12.91 9.99
C GLU A 112 -2.37 -14.07 9.10
N TRP A 113 -1.62 -13.80 8.04
CA TRP A 113 -1.20 -14.78 7.03
C TRP A 113 0.29 -15.13 7.13
N ALA A 114 0.65 -16.31 6.64
CA ALA A 114 2.04 -16.71 6.45
C ALA A 114 2.22 -17.42 5.11
N LEU A 115 3.20 -16.97 4.33
CA LEU A 115 3.75 -17.71 3.20
C LEU A 115 4.75 -18.73 3.73
N VAL A 116 4.51 -20.01 3.44
CA VAL A 116 5.31 -21.15 3.89
C VAL A 116 5.83 -21.90 2.67
N GLY A 117 7.10 -22.30 2.68
CA GLY A 117 7.73 -23.09 1.62
C GLY A 117 8.57 -22.26 0.65
N ALA A 118 8.59 -22.70 -0.61
CA ALA A 118 9.48 -22.15 -1.62
C ALA A 118 9.09 -20.72 -2.02
N SER A 119 10.04 -19.80 -1.92
CA SER A 119 9.88 -18.40 -2.34
C SER A 119 11.20 -17.84 -2.87
N THR A 120 11.09 -16.79 -3.67
CA THR A 120 12.20 -15.92 -4.06
C THR A 120 12.02 -14.56 -3.43
N ASN A 121 13.10 -13.82 -3.20
CA ASN A 121 13.03 -12.49 -2.64
C ASN A 121 14.15 -11.60 -3.19
N ALA A 122 13.97 -10.29 -3.06
CA ALA A 122 15.01 -9.31 -3.30
C ALA A 122 14.87 -8.15 -2.33
N THR A 123 16.01 -7.67 -1.85
CA THR A 123 16.07 -6.58 -0.87
C THR A 123 16.79 -5.38 -1.47
N VAL A 124 16.26 -4.18 -1.22
CA VAL A 124 16.85 -2.90 -1.58
C VAL A 124 16.80 -1.93 -0.40
N SER A 125 17.66 -0.93 -0.40
CA SER A 125 17.59 0.21 0.52
C SER A 125 16.85 1.37 -0.13
N ILE A 126 16.05 2.08 0.66
CA ILE A 126 15.34 3.32 0.31
C ILE A 126 15.54 4.26 1.51
N GLY A 127 16.45 5.23 1.40
CA GLY A 127 17.03 5.87 2.58
C GLY A 127 17.65 4.85 3.55
N GLU A 128 17.39 5.00 4.86
CA GLU A 128 17.76 4.03 5.91
C GLU A 128 16.81 2.83 6.02
N ALA A 129 15.65 2.88 5.36
CA ALA A 129 14.73 1.75 5.33
C ALA A 129 15.22 0.64 4.39
N THR A 130 14.90 -0.59 4.77
CA THR A 130 15.13 -1.78 3.95
C THR A 130 13.80 -2.33 3.48
N LEU A 131 13.65 -2.49 2.17
CA LEU A 131 12.48 -3.10 1.55
C LEU A 131 12.85 -4.47 1.01
N THR A 132 12.14 -5.51 1.45
CA THR A 132 12.18 -6.82 0.82
C THR A 132 10.86 -7.14 0.13
N VAL A 133 10.93 -7.44 -1.17
CA VAL A 133 9.82 -8.07 -1.89
C VAL A 133 10.03 -9.57 -1.88
N VAL A 134 8.98 -10.33 -1.54
CA VAL A 134 8.97 -11.81 -1.54
C VAL A 134 7.91 -12.29 -2.52
N ALA A 135 8.24 -13.27 -3.36
CA ALA A 135 7.27 -13.92 -4.24
C ALA A 135 7.29 -15.45 -4.03
N PRO A 136 6.12 -16.11 -3.95
CA PRO A 136 6.06 -17.56 -4.00
C PRO A 136 6.72 -18.12 -5.28
N ALA A 137 7.39 -19.27 -5.18
CA ALA A 137 8.08 -19.89 -6.31
C ALA A 137 7.09 -20.25 -7.45
N GLY A 138 7.58 -20.28 -8.69
CA GLY A 138 6.76 -20.61 -9.87
C GLY A 138 5.84 -19.49 -10.37
N ARG A 139 5.72 -18.38 -9.63
CA ARG A 139 4.92 -17.22 -10.05
C ARG A 139 5.64 -16.32 -11.05
N ASN A 140 4.87 -15.64 -11.89
CA ASN A 140 5.35 -14.65 -12.84
C ASN A 140 5.57 -13.26 -12.18
N VAL A 141 6.26 -13.25 -11.04
CA VAL A 141 6.66 -12.04 -10.33
C VAL A 141 8.16 -12.11 -10.08
N ASP A 142 8.89 -11.09 -10.54
CA ASP A 142 10.32 -10.94 -10.27
C ASP A 142 10.53 -9.96 -9.10
N PRO A 143 10.90 -10.46 -7.89
CA PRO A 143 11.12 -9.61 -6.72
C PRO A 143 12.19 -8.53 -6.94
N THR A 144 13.24 -8.84 -7.71
CA THR A 144 14.33 -7.89 -7.98
C THR A 144 13.81 -6.69 -8.76
N ARG A 145 13.00 -6.97 -9.78
CA ARG A 145 12.36 -5.92 -10.57
C ARG A 145 11.37 -5.10 -9.74
N LYS A 146 10.57 -5.75 -8.89
CA LYS A 146 9.60 -5.07 -8.01
C LYS A 146 10.25 -4.17 -6.97
N ALA A 147 11.23 -4.69 -6.22
CA ALA A 147 11.97 -3.92 -5.24
C ALA A 147 12.74 -2.77 -5.93
N GLY A 148 13.35 -3.04 -7.09
CA GLY A 148 14.02 -2.05 -7.91
C GLY A 148 13.10 -0.90 -8.35
N PHE A 149 11.89 -1.20 -8.82
CA PHE A 149 10.90 -0.18 -9.19
C PHE A 149 10.39 0.61 -8.00
N LEU A 150 10.07 -0.05 -6.88
CA LEU A 150 9.70 0.67 -5.66
C LEU A 150 10.78 1.67 -5.26
N ARG A 151 12.04 1.24 -5.16
CA ARG A 151 13.16 2.14 -4.89
C ARG A 151 13.23 3.28 -5.91
N GLN A 152 13.22 2.97 -7.20
CA GLN A 152 13.34 3.99 -8.24
C GLN A 152 12.24 5.05 -8.14
N PHE A 153 11.01 4.65 -7.87
CA PHE A 153 9.85 5.55 -7.85
C PHE A 153 9.76 6.33 -6.54
N VAL A 154 10.06 5.73 -5.39
CA VAL A 154 9.77 6.36 -4.09
C VAL A 154 10.98 7.01 -3.41
N ASP A 155 12.21 6.56 -3.70
CA ASP A 155 13.45 7.11 -3.11
C ASP A 155 13.63 8.61 -3.35
N PRO A 156 13.30 9.19 -4.53
CA PRO A 156 13.43 10.63 -4.76
C PRO A 156 12.65 11.51 -3.77
N TYR A 157 11.58 10.98 -3.17
CA TYR A 157 10.67 11.72 -2.30
C TYR A 157 11.10 11.74 -0.84
N ALA A 158 12.05 10.89 -0.44
CA ALA A 158 12.60 10.84 0.91
C ALA A 158 11.52 10.91 2.00
N LEU A 159 10.48 10.07 1.89
CA LEU A 159 9.26 10.09 2.73
C LEU A 159 9.54 10.02 4.24
N ASP A 160 10.59 9.30 4.62
CA ASP A 160 11.16 9.29 5.95
C ASP A 160 12.58 8.68 5.86
N PRO A 161 13.60 9.46 5.47
CA PRO A 161 14.86 8.91 4.98
C PRO A 161 15.76 8.40 6.11
N ASP A 162 15.55 8.87 7.34
CA ASP A 162 16.44 8.66 8.49
C ASP A 162 15.91 7.59 9.46
N THR A 163 14.76 6.98 9.16
CA THR A 163 14.13 5.97 10.03
C THR A 163 14.45 4.57 9.53
N PRO A 164 15.25 3.78 10.28
CA PRO A 164 15.64 2.43 9.89
C PRO A 164 14.48 1.44 10.13
N GLU A 165 13.70 1.21 9.08
CA GLU A 165 12.57 0.27 9.08
C GLU A 165 12.81 -0.93 8.16
N ARG A 166 12.06 -2.01 8.41
CA ARG A 166 12.13 -3.24 7.62
C ARG A 166 10.78 -3.55 7.02
N VAL A 167 10.59 -3.11 5.79
CA VAL A 167 9.35 -3.32 5.04
C VAL A 167 9.42 -4.64 4.30
N VAL A 168 8.39 -5.47 4.43
CA VAL A 168 8.24 -6.73 3.68
C VAL A 168 6.94 -6.69 2.88
N LEU A 169 7.03 -6.84 1.55
CA LEU A 169 5.87 -6.97 0.68
C LEU A 169 5.85 -8.35 0.02
N VAL A 170 4.80 -9.12 0.29
CA VAL A 170 4.58 -10.43 -0.33
C VAL A 170 3.74 -10.28 -1.59
N ALA A 171 4.25 -10.74 -2.73
CA ALA A 171 3.47 -10.92 -3.95
C ALA A 171 2.51 -12.10 -3.77
N ALA A 172 1.32 -11.86 -3.22
CA ALA A 172 0.31 -12.88 -2.97
C ALA A 172 -0.53 -13.16 -4.23
N PRO A 173 -1.07 -14.37 -4.43
CA PRO A 173 -2.04 -14.62 -5.51
C PRO A 173 -3.31 -13.81 -5.28
N ARG A 174 -4.14 -13.70 -6.32
CA ARG A 174 -5.53 -13.27 -6.14
C ARG A 174 -6.25 -14.35 -5.32
N GLY A 175 -6.90 -13.97 -4.22
CA GLY A 175 -7.50 -14.92 -3.27
C GLY A 175 -7.54 -14.39 -1.84
N LEU A 176 -6.69 -13.41 -1.52
CA LEU A 176 -6.83 -12.60 -0.32
C LEU A 176 -7.92 -11.54 -0.52
N SER A 177 -8.45 -11.02 0.60
CA SER A 177 -9.67 -10.19 0.62
C SER A 177 -9.53 -8.84 -0.10
N HIS A 178 -8.31 -8.35 -0.30
CA HIS A 178 -8.02 -7.03 -0.88
C HIS A 178 -6.90 -7.12 -1.90
N GLU A 179 -6.77 -6.09 -2.74
CA GLU A 179 -5.70 -6.05 -3.75
C GLU A 179 -4.31 -5.86 -3.14
N GLY A 180 -4.24 -5.26 -1.96
CA GLY A 180 -3.07 -5.19 -1.09
C GLY A 180 -3.50 -4.92 0.35
N ALA A 181 -2.58 -5.13 1.29
CA ALA A 181 -2.72 -4.67 2.66
C ALA A 181 -1.34 -4.56 3.32
N MET A 182 -1.15 -3.51 4.10
CA MET A 182 0.01 -3.31 4.98
C MET A 182 -0.43 -3.41 6.45
N TYR A 183 0.28 -4.21 7.23
CA TYR A 183 0.04 -4.40 8.65
C TYR A 183 1.04 -3.60 9.50
N GLY A 184 0.72 -3.38 10.78
CA GLY A 184 1.47 -2.48 11.66
C GLY A 184 2.88 -2.95 12.07
N ASP A 185 3.36 -4.07 11.54
CA ASP A 185 4.73 -4.57 11.66
C ASP A 185 5.57 -4.35 10.38
N ASP A 186 5.13 -3.43 9.51
CA ASP A 186 5.69 -3.12 8.18
C ASP A 186 5.73 -4.31 7.23
N ARG A 187 4.82 -5.25 7.43
CA ARG A 187 4.67 -6.42 6.58
C ARG A 187 3.32 -6.39 5.92
N GLY A 188 3.29 -6.68 4.63
CA GLY A 188 2.08 -6.61 3.85
C GLY A 188 2.13 -7.54 2.65
N TYR A 189 1.08 -7.45 1.84
CA TYR A 189 1.00 -8.17 0.59
C TYR A 189 0.43 -7.30 -0.52
N VAL A 190 0.74 -7.68 -1.76
CA VAL A 190 0.13 -7.15 -2.98
C VAL A 190 -0.29 -8.34 -3.85
N THR A 191 -1.55 -8.35 -4.29
CA THR A 191 -2.10 -9.39 -5.17
C THR A 191 -1.96 -9.06 -6.65
N ILE A 192 -1.78 -7.77 -6.98
CA ILE A 192 -1.61 -7.28 -8.34
C ILE A 192 -0.17 -7.52 -8.82
N GLU A 193 -0.01 -8.45 -9.76
CA GLU A 193 1.31 -8.82 -10.30
C GLU A 193 1.98 -7.69 -11.06
N ALA A 194 1.23 -6.83 -11.75
CA ALA A 194 1.79 -5.72 -12.51
C ALA A 194 2.27 -4.62 -11.55
N PHE A 195 3.35 -3.91 -11.90
CA PHE A 195 3.76 -2.73 -11.11
C PHE A 195 2.86 -1.54 -11.45
N TRP A 196 2.52 -1.46 -12.73
CA TRP A 196 1.52 -0.59 -13.31
C TRP A 196 0.60 -1.44 -14.18
N ASP A 197 -0.70 -1.31 -14.01
CA ASP A 197 -1.75 -2.08 -14.67
C ASP A 197 -2.60 -1.25 -15.65
N GLY A 198 -2.20 0.00 -15.89
CA GLY A 198 -2.91 0.94 -16.77
C GLY A 198 -3.73 1.99 -16.05
N ASP A 199 -3.86 1.94 -14.71
CA ASP A 199 -4.49 3.01 -13.92
C ASP A 199 -3.46 4.11 -13.56
N VAL A 200 -3.91 5.22 -12.97
CA VAL A 200 -3.03 6.33 -12.54
C VAL A 200 -2.13 5.94 -11.37
N GLY A 201 -2.51 4.93 -10.58
CA GLY A 201 -1.80 4.52 -9.38
C GLY A 201 -1.02 3.22 -9.52
N SER A 202 -0.31 2.87 -8.46
CA SER A 202 0.28 1.55 -8.26
C SER A 202 -0.06 1.01 -6.88
N VAL A 203 -0.68 -0.18 -6.81
CA VAL A 203 -0.93 -0.87 -5.53
C VAL A 203 0.39 -1.12 -4.78
N TRP A 204 1.49 -1.38 -5.50
CA TRP A 204 2.79 -1.56 -4.87
C TRP A 204 3.26 -0.30 -4.15
N ILE A 205 3.11 0.88 -4.78
CA ILE A 205 3.49 2.17 -4.17
C ILE A 205 2.56 2.50 -3.02
N HIS A 206 1.25 2.25 -3.18
CA HIS A 206 0.24 2.43 -2.13
C HIS A 206 0.58 1.66 -0.85
N GLU A 207 0.83 0.35 -0.97
CA GLU A 207 1.17 -0.46 0.20
C GLU A 207 2.51 -0.07 0.81
N TYR A 208 3.49 0.33 0.00
CA TYR A 208 4.75 0.84 0.53
C TYR A 208 4.57 2.16 1.31
N LEU A 209 3.71 3.07 0.82
CA LEU A 209 3.41 4.33 1.50
C LEU A 209 2.82 4.10 2.88
N HIS A 210 1.97 3.09 3.06
CA HIS A 210 1.46 2.72 4.39
C HIS A 210 2.57 2.39 5.40
N ALA A 211 3.63 1.70 4.98
CA ALA A 211 4.79 1.41 5.82
C ALA A 211 5.70 2.62 6.06
N ARG A 212 5.39 3.79 5.49
CA ARG A 212 6.09 5.06 5.76
C ARG A 212 5.24 6.04 6.57
N GLN A 213 4.04 5.64 7.00
CA GLN A 213 3.12 6.48 7.78
C GLN A 213 3.42 6.36 9.28
N ASN A 214 4.56 6.92 9.69
CA ASN A 214 5.08 6.84 11.05
C ASN A 214 4.39 7.79 12.03
N PHE A 215 3.35 8.50 11.58
CA PHE A 215 2.50 9.33 12.41
C PHE A 215 1.30 8.57 13.02
N ARG A 216 0.86 9.04 14.19
CA ARG A 216 -0.43 8.64 14.79
C ARG A 216 -1.51 9.61 14.34
N LEU A 217 -2.72 9.13 14.08
CA LEU A 217 -3.87 9.96 13.68
C LEU A 217 -4.88 10.08 14.83
N ASP A 218 -5.41 11.27 15.03
CA ASP A 218 -6.61 11.50 15.83
C ASP A 218 -7.85 10.87 15.16
N PRO A 219 -8.92 10.50 15.89
CA PRO A 219 -10.14 9.94 15.30
C PRO A 219 -10.73 10.73 14.12
N GLU A 220 -10.62 12.06 14.12
CA GLU A 220 -11.10 12.92 13.01
C GLU A 220 -10.17 12.90 11.79
N MET A 221 -8.95 12.40 11.93
CA MET A 221 -7.95 12.35 10.86
C MET A 221 -7.71 10.95 10.30
N THR A 222 -8.43 9.92 10.76
CA THR A 222 -8.18 8.52 10.34
C THR A 222 -8.31 8.28 8.84
N TRP A 223 -9.10 9.10 8.13
CA TRP A 223 -9.24 9.06 6.67
C TRP A 223 -7.92 9.32 5.94
N PHE A 224 -7.01 10.11 6.54
CA PHE A 224 -5.74 10.51 5.93
C PHE A 224 -4.84 9.31 5.64
N ARG A 225 -4.90 8.25 6.45
CA ARG A 225 -4.11 7.03 6.25
C ARG A 225 -4.29 6.47 4.83
N GLU A 226 -5.52 6.23 4.43
CA GLU A 226 -5.81 5.67 3.11
C GLU A 226 -5.69 6.71 2.01
N ALA A 227 -6.26 7.90 2.24
CA ALA A 227 -6.26 8.96 1.25
C ALA A 227 -4.86 9.41 0.83
N SER A 228 -3.91 9.47 1.77
CA SER A 228 -2.54 9.89 1.46
C SER A 228 -1.77 8.79 0.71
N ALA A 229 -1.95 7.51 1.06
CA ALA A 229 -1.38 6.41 0.29
C ALA A 229 -1.91 6.40 -1.16
N GLU A 230 -3.22 6.64 -1.32
CA GLU A 230 -3.87 6.69 -2.63
C GLU A 230 -3.37 7.89 -3.46
N TYR A 231 -3.49 9.11 -2.93
CA TYR A 231 -3.11 10.32 -3.65
C TYR A 231 -1.61 10.35 -3.98
N LEU A 232 -0.75 10.01 -3.01
CA LEU A 232 0.70 10.03 -3.25
C LEU A 232 1.10 8.91 -4.22
N SER A 233 0.43 7.75 -4.23
CA SER A 233 0.65 6.74 -5.27
C SER A 233 0.37 7.30 -6.66
N TYR A 234 -0.73 8.03 -6.84
CA TYR A 234 -1.06 8.65 -8.12
C TYR A 234 -0.05 9.73 -8.51
N ARG A 235 0.29 10.62 -7.58
CA ARG A 235 1.24 11.73 -7.82
C ARG A 235 2.64 11.20 -8.15
N ILE A 236 3.12 10.18 -7.43
CA ILE A 236 4.42 9.55 -7.71
C ILE A 236 4.41 8.90 -9.10
N MET A 237 3.34 8.21 -9.46
CA MET A 237 3.22 7.61 -10.80
C MET A 237 3.23 8.68 -11.90
N GLU A 238 2.46 9.75 -11.74
CA GLU A 238 2.40 10.87 -12.68
C GLU A 238 3.78 11.53 -12.88
N GLU A 239 4.49 11.82 -11.79
CA GLU A 239 5.80 12.49 -11.86
C GLU A 239 6.94 11.57 -12.35
N GLN A 240 6.88 10.26 -12.07
CA GLN A 240 7.97 9.32 -12.38
C GLN A 240 7.75 8.49 -13.65
N TYR A 241 6.52 8.41 -14.17
CA TYR A 241 6.17 7.51 -15.27
C TYR A 241 5.37 8.23 -16.35
N GLY A 242 6.04 8.60 -17.44
CA GLY A 242 5.47 9.45 -18.50
C GLY A 242 4.29 8.89 -19.31
N GLU A 243 3.80 7.68 -19.00
CA GLU A 243 2.52 7.16 -19.54
C GLU A 243 1.32 7.55 -18.65
N VAL A 244 1.57 8.06 -17.44
CA VAL A 244 0.56 8.63 -16.53
C VAL A 244 0.70 10.14 -16.59
N SER A 245 -0.34 10.82 -17.08
CA SER A 245 -0.34 12.27 -17.22
C SER A 245 -1.07 12.97 -16.07
N GLU A 246 -0.81 14.27 -15.89
CA GLU A 246 -1.62 15.14 -15.01
C GLU A 246 -3.11 15.09 -15.36
N THR A 247 -3.47 14.89 -16.63
CA THR A 247 -4.89 14.72 -17.04
C THR A 247 -5.48 13.42 -16.50
N ASP A 248 -4.71 12.32 -16.48
CA ASP A 248 -5.16 11.05 -15.92
C ASP A 248 -5.35 11.16 -14.40
N LEU A 249 -4.43 11.87 -13.72
CA LEU A 249 -4.54 12.19 -12.31
C LEU A 249 -5.81 12.99 -11.99
N GLN A 250 -6.03 14.10 -12.70
CA GLN A 250 -7.22 14.92 -12.49
C GLN A 250 -8.50 14.14 -12.77
N ALA A 251 -8.54 13.39 -13.88
CA ALA A 251 -9.68 12.55 -14.22
C ALA A 251 -9.97 11.52 -13.11
N ARG A 252 -8.93 10.91 -12.51
CA ARG A 252 -9.11 9.98 -11.38
C ARG A 252 -9.64 10.68 -10.14
N LEU A 253 -9.10 11.85 -9.78
CA LEU A 253 -9.55 12.61 -8.61
C LEU A 253 -11.00 13.07 -8.77
N GLU A 254 -11.48 13.28 -10.00
CA GLU A 254 -12.85 13.70 -10.32
C GLU A 254 -13.82 12.53 -10.58
N ALA A 255 -13.31 11.31 -10.83
CA ALA A 255 -14.09 10.16 -11.29
C ALA A 255 -15.22 9.75 -10.33
N PHE A 256 -15.07 10.01 -9.03
CA PHE A 256 -16.07 9.69 -8.03
C PHE A 256 -16.94 10.91 -7.75
N PRO A 257 -18.27 10.81 -7.74
CA PRO A 257 -19.11 11.95 -7.37
C PRO A 257 -18.69 12.45 -5.98
N ALA A 258 -18.75 13.77 -5.76
CA ALA A 258 -18.66 14.30 -4.41
C ALA A 258 -19.74 13.58 -3.61
N HIS A 259 -19.35 12.69 -2.69
CA HIS A 259 -20.31 11.92 -1.93
C HIS A 259 -21.06 12.92 -1.03
N GLU A 260 -22.24 13.36 -1.47
CA GLU A 260 -23.08 14.29 -0.69
C GLU A 260 -23.26 13.73 0.72
N GLY A 261 -22.97 14.55 1.73
CA GLY A 261 -23.08 14.16 3.14
C GLY A 261 -21.87 13.43 3.73
N VAL A 262 -20.76 13.29 3.00
CA VAL A 262 -19.50 12.79 3.58
C VAL A 262 -18.76 13.91 4.31
N ALA A 263 -18.48 13.66 5.58
CA ALA A 263 -17.58 14.44 6.41
C ALA A 263 -16.40 13.55 6.79
N LEU A 264 -15.19 13.89 6.32
CA LEU A 264 -13.99 13.08 6.55
C LEU A 264 -13.69 12.92 8.05
N ALA A 265 -13.94 13.97 8.84
CA ALA A 265 -13.85 13.96 10.31
C ALA A 265 -14.78 12.94 10.99
N ASN A 266 -15.89 12.57 10.35
CA ASN A 266 -16.89 11.68 10.92
C ASN A 266 -16.92 10.33 10.18
N GLN A 267 -16.24 9.35 10.75
CA GLN A 267 -16.16 7.98 10.22
C GLN A 267 -17.51 7.33 9.93
N THR A 268 -18.58 7.74 10.62
CA THR A 268 -19.91 7.16 10.38
C THR A 268 -20.49 7.55 9.02
N THR A 269 -20.00 8.62 8.39
CA THR A 269 -20.49 9.10 7.08
C THR A 269 -19.92 8.31 5.90
N TRP A 270 -18.80 7.62 6.09
CA TRP A 270 -18.12 6.84 5.04
C TRP A 270 -17.88 5.38 5.42
N ARG A 271 -18.33 4.94 6.61
CA ARG A 271 -18.26 3.54 7.02
C ARG A 271 -18.98 2.64 6.01
N GLY A 272 -18.27 1.64 5.49
CA GLY A 272 -18.81 0.69 4.51
C GLY A 272 -18.86 1.22 3.08
N THR A 273 -18.23 2.37 2.80
CA THR A 273 -18.02 2.91 1.46
C THR A 273 -16.52 3.14 1.22
N SER A 274 -16.13 3.54 0.00
CA SER A 274 -14.75 3.97 -0.32
C SER A 274 -14.59 5.51 -0.27
N ALA A 275 -15.53 6.23 0.34
CA ALA A 275 -15.53 7.69 0.26
C ALA A 275 -14.33 8.34 0.97
N ASN A 276 -13.82 7.74 2.07
CA ASN A 276 -12.61 8.23 2.75
C ASN A 276 -11.38 8.16 1.85
N TYR A 277 -11.33 7.21 0.91
CA TYR A 277 -10.26 7.12 -0.09
C TYR A 277 -10.40 8.24 -1.12
N HIS A 278 -11.53 8.29 -1.83
CA HIS A 278 -11.64 9.15 -3.00
C HIS A 278 -11.88 10.62 -2.66
N VAL A 279 -12.73 10.92 -1.66
CA VAL A 279 -12.94 12.30 -1.20
C VAL A 279 -11.68 12.81 -0.50
N GLY A 280 -11.03 11.94 0.29
CA GLY A 280 -9.76 12.28 0.93
C GLY A 280 -8.65 12.54 -0.09
N ALA A 281 -8.46 11.67 -1.07
CA ALA A 281 -7.44 11.84 -2.11
C ALA A 281 -7.69 13.12 -2.94
N ARG A 282 -8.95 13.44 -3.25
CA ARG A 282 -9.31 14.72 -3.89
C ARG A 282 -8.92 15.92 -3.04
N LEU A 283 -9.25 15.89 -1.74
CA LEU A 283 -8.86 16.95 -0.82
C LEU A 283 -7.34 17.09 -0.78
N LEU A 284 -6.60 15.99 -0.66
CA LEU A 284 -5.14 16.02 -0.64
C LEU A 284 -4.53 16.52 -1.96
N GLY A 285 -5.14 16.22 -3.10
CA GLY A 285 -4.77 16.80 -4.38
C GLY A 285 -4.96 18.31 -4.43
N ALA A 286 -6.06 18.83 -3.88
CA ALA A 286 -6.29 20.28 -3.80
C ALA A 286 -5.30 20.96 -2.83
N VAL A 287 -4.99 20.33 -1.69
CA VAL A 287 -3.99 20.83 -0.74
C VAL A 287 -2.59 20.84 -1.36
N ASP A 288 -2.18 19.77 -2.04
CA ASP A 288 -0.87 19.71 -2.71
C ASP A 288 -0.76 20.76 -3.83
N ALA A 289 -1.84 21.00 -4.58
CA ALA A 289 -1.89 22.05 -5.59
C ALA A 289 -1.70 23.45 -4.98
N GLU A 290 -2.33 23.74 -3.83
CA GLU A 290 -2.15 25.02 -3.12
C GLU A 290 -0.71 25.21 -2.66
N ILE A 291 -0.14 24.20 -1.98
CA ILE A 291 1.26 24.24 -1.51
C ILE A 291 2.20 24.51 -2.68
N ARG A 292 2.02 23.82 -3.80
CA ARG A 292 2.87 24.01 -4.98
C ARG A 292 2.69 25.40 -5.61
N ALA A 293 1.47 25.92 -5.67
CA ALA A 293 1.19 27.23 -6.23
C ALA A 293 1.86 28.35 -5.41
N ASP A 294 1.70 28.32 -4.10
CA ASP A 294 2.19 29.39 -3.21
C ASP A 294 3.70 29.35 -3.03
N THR A 295 4.30 28.16 -3.10
CA THR A 295 5.76 28.00 -2.96
C THR A 295 6.50 27.96 -4.29
N GLY A 296 5.81 28.07 -5.43
CA GLY A 296 6.43 27.89 -6.75
C GLY A 296 7.05 26.50 -6.93
N GLY A 297 6.40 25.48 -6.34
CA GLY A 297 6.80 24.08 -6.35
C GLY A 297 7.99 23.73 -5.48
N GLN A 298 8.40 24.61 -4.55
CA GLN A 298 9.48 24.31 -3.61
C GLN A 298 9.05 23.36 -2.49
N ASP A 299 7.79 23.45 -2.07
CA ASP A 299 7.16 22.51 -1.14
C ASP A 299 5.99 21.78 -1.82
N THR A 300 5.62 20.65 -1.23
CA THR A 300 4.54 19.76 -1.65
C THR A 300 3.85 19.14 -0.43
N LEU A 301 2.77 18.39 -0.64
CA LEU A 301 2.15 17.58 0.41
C LEU A 301 3.12 16.56 1.02
N ILE A 302 4.16 16.13 0.29
CA ILE A 302 5.19 15.23 0.84
C ILE A 302 5.97 15.93 1.96
N ASP A 303 6.17 17.24 1.89
CA ASP A 303 6.82 18.01 2.96
C ASP A 303 5.98 18.07 4.24
N VAL A 304 4.66 18.07 4.08
CA VAL A 304 3.70 17.96 5.19
C VAL A 304 3.70 16.54 5.74
N PHE A 305 3.67 15.51 4.89
CA PHE A 305 3.77 14.10 5.28
C PHE A 305 5.05 13.83 6.10
N ARG A 306 6.20 14.32 5.64
CA ARG A 306 7.48 14.24 6.35
C ARG A 306 7.45 14.98 7.69
N ALA A 307 6.76 16.12 7.77
CA ALA A 307 6.61 16.84 9.02
C ALA A 307 5.72 16.08 10.01
N MET A 308 4.63 15.45 9.54
CA MET A 308 3.77 14.60 10.36
C MET A 308 4.55 13.41 10.95
N ASN A 309 5.39 12.75 10.15
CA ASN A 309 6.23 11.62 10.61
C ASN A 309 7.17 11.99 11.77
N ARG A 310 7.55 13.26 11.91
CA ARG A 310 8.44 13.72 12.99
C ARG A 310 7.73 14.06 14.29
N LEU A 311 6.39 13.95 14.34
CA LEU A 311 5.60 14.33 15.51
C LEU A 311 5.31 13.13 16.42
N ASP A 312 5.72 13.23 17.68
CA ASP A 312 5.43 12.25 18.73
C ASP A 312 4.02 12.38 19.34
N ARG A 313 3.09 13.04 18.65
CA ARG A 313 1.70 13.23 19.09
C ARG A 313 0.73 12.88 17.95
N PRO A 314 -0.52 12.49 18.27
CA PRO A 314 -1.53 12.30 17.23
C PRO A 314 -1.71 13.56 16.40
N ILE A 315 -1.83 13.39 15.08
CA ILE A 315 -2.15 14.47 14.15
C ILE A 315 -3.64 14.74 14.23
N THR A 316 -3.97 15.93 14.74
CA THR A 316 -5.33 16.50 14.73
C THR A 316 -5.57 17.26 13.44
N VAL A 317 -6.84 17.64 13.17
CA VAL A 317 -7.18 18.54 12.05
C VAL A 317 -6.39 19.85 12.14
N GLU A 318 -6.38 20.48 13.32
CA GLU A 318 -5.60 21.69 13.59
C GLU A 318 -4.11 21.50 13.27
N THR A 319 -3.51 20.40 13.75
CA THR A 319 -2.08 20.13 13.49
C THR A 319 -1.80 19.95 12.00
N PHE A 320 -2.70 19.32 11.26
CA PHE A 320 -2.54 19.16 9.81
C PHE A 320 -2.61 20.51 9.09
N VAL A 321 -3.61 21.35 9.41
CA VAL A 321 -3.74 22.70 8.85
C VAL A 321 -2.51 23.54 9.17
N ASP A 322 -2.08 23.58 10.44
CA ASP A 322 -0.87 24.32 10.86
C ASP A 322 0.37 23.90 10.05
N LEU A 323 0.51 22.61 9.72
CA LEU A 323 1.64 22.11 8.94
C LEU A 323 1.58 22.55 7.47
N VAL A 324 0.38 22.72 6.90
CA VAL A 324 0.18 23.27 5.56
C VAL A 324 0.45 24.77 5.56
N GLU A 325 -0.10 25.52 6.52
CA GLU A 325 0.11 26.98 6.67
C GLU A 325 1.60 27.31 6.87
N GLN A 326 2.36 26.44 7.54
CA GLN A 326 3.82 26.58 7.66
C GLN A 326 4.57 26.47 6.32
N ARG A 327 3.96 25.91 5.28
CA ARG A 327 4.54 25.81 3.93
C ARG A 327 4.05 26.95 3.04
N THR A 328 2.75 27.23 3.03
CA THR A 328 2.16 28.27 2.19
C THR A 328 2.43 29.67 2.73
N GLY A 329 2.45 29.82 4.06
CA GLY A 329 2.60 31.11 4.74
C GLY A 329 1.30 31.89 4.89
N ASP A 330 0.17 31.32 4.46
CA ASP A 330 -1.16 31.91 4.45
C ASP A 330 -2.16 31.10 5.31
N ASP A 331 -3.37 31.63 5.49
CA ASP A 331 -4.47 30.97 6.23
C ASP A 331 -5.10 29.86 5.39
N GLU A 332 -5.12 28.64 5.92
CA GLU A 332 -5.61 27.44 5.23
C GLU A 332 -6.84 26.86 5.93
N SER A 333 -7.60 27.71 6.62
CA SER A 333 -8.78 27.32 7.40
C SER A 333 -9.86 26.60 6.59
N TRP A 334 -9.84 26.74 5.25
CA TRP A 334 -10.72 26.01 4.36
C TRP A 334 -10.51 24.50 4.40
N ILE A 335 -9.29 24.03 4.70
CA ILE A 335 -8.97 22.61 4.81
C ILE A 335 -9.78 21.99 5.96
N ALA A 336 -9.79 22.65 7.13
CA ALA A 336 -10.60 22.20 8.27
C ALA A 336 -12.10 22.17 7.95
N ALA A 337 -12.60 23.19 7.22
CA ALA A 337 -13.99 23.22 6.78
C ALA A 337 -14.32 22.06 5.81
N SER A 338 -13.40 21.72 4.89
CA SER A 338 -13.58 20.59 3.97
C SER A 338 -13.50 19.23 4.68
N ILE A 339 -12.62 19.07 5.66
CA ILE A 339 -12.55 17.85 6.48
C ILE A 339 -13.85 17.64 7.27
N SER A 340 -14.44 18.72 7.78
CA SER A 340 -15.69 18.70 8.54
C SER A 340 -16.94 18.50 7.68
N GLY A 341 -16.83 18.64 6.35
CA GLY A 341 -17.94 18.55 5.41
C GLY A 341 -18.71 19.87 5.21
N ASP A 342 -18.22 20.97 5.77
CA ASP A 342 -18.82 22.32 5.66
C ASP A 342 -18.50 22.99 4.30
N ARG A 343 -17.50 22.47 3.57
CA ARG A 343 -17.09 22.96 2.25
C ARG A 343 -16.76 21.81 1.32
N THR A 344 -17.40 21.76 0.15
CA THR A 344 -16.97 20.87 -0.93
C THR A 344 -15.65 21.33 -1.53
N VAL A 345 -14.74 20.39 -1.76
CA VAL A 345 -13.50 20.64 -2.51
C VAL A 345 -13.88 20.87 -3.98
N GLU A 346 -13.80 22.11 -4.45
CA GLU A 346 -13.94 22.44 -5.87
C GLU A 346 -12.67 22.03 -6.60
N SER A 347 -12.78 21.42 -7.79
CA SER A 347 -11.60 21.17 -8.61
C SER A 347 -11.08 22.50 -9.14
N ARG A 348 -9.86 22.87 -8.71
CA ARG A 348 -9.09 23.91 -9.41
C ARG A 348 -8.48 23.23 -10.62
N GLY A 349 -8.93 23.61 -11.81
CA GLY A 349 -8.34 23.15 -13.08
C GLY A 349 -6.87 23.56 -13.19
N PRO A 350 -6.10 22.96 -14.11
CA PRO A 350 -4.65 23.13 -14.19
C PRO A 350 -4.29 24.61 -14.39
N SER A 351 -3.34 25.08 -13.59
CA SER A 351 -2.61 26.34 -13.79
C SER A 351 -1.51 26.20 -14.83
#